data_AF-A0A3M1RCM5-F1
#
_entry.id   AF-A0A3M1RCM5-F1
#
_cell.length_a   1.000
_cell.length_b   1.000
_cell.length_c   1.000
_cell.angle_alpha   90.00
_cell.angle_beta   90.00
_cell.angle_gamma   90.00
#
_symmetry.space_group_name_H-M   'P 1'
#
loop_
_entity.id
_entity.type
_entity.pdbx_description
1 polymer ?
#
loop_
_entity_poly.entity_id
_entity_poly.type
_entity_poly.pdbx_seq_one_letter_code
_entity_poly.pdbx_strand_id
1 'polypeptide(L)' 'MTTVRGIYESCPSCGSHNVEHMTRVTGFFSKVGSWNKGKLAELRDRYRNQGRFN' A
#
# COMPACT_ATOMS: atom_id res chain seq x y z
N MET A 1 6.70 -12.04 10.07
CA MET A 1 5.95 -10.99 9.34
C MET A 1 6.92 -10.35 8.37
N THR A 2 6.73 -10.56 7.06
CA THR A 2 7.63 -10.03 6.03
C THR A 2 7.08 -8.71 5.53
N THR A 3 7.91 -7.67 5.47
CA THR A 3 7.55 -6.40 4.85
C THR A 3 8.23 -6.31 3.49
N VAL A 4 7.47 -5.97 2.45
CA VAL A 4 7.97 -5.83 1.08
C VAL A 4 7.58 -4.48 0.52
N ARG A 5 8.40 -3.95 -0.38
CA ARG A 5 8.12 -2.69 -1.08
C ARG A 5 7.18 -2.95 -2.25
N GLY A 6 6.06 -2.25 -2.29
CA GLY A 6 5.06 -2.36 -3.35
C GLY A 6 3.67 -2.67 -2.80
N ILE A 7 2.67 -2.61 -3.69
CA ILE A 7 1.30 -3.04 -3.43
C ILE A 7 1.16 -4.40 -4.12
N TYR A 8 0.93 -5.47 -3.37
CA TYR A 8 0.75 -6.83 -3.88
C TYR A 8 -0.53 -7.43 -3.32
N GLU A 9 -1.33 -8.09 -4.15
CA GLU A 9 -2.56 -8.77 -3.68
C GLU A 9 -2.28 -10.02 -2.82
N SER A 10 -1.07 -10.57 -2.94
CA SER A 10 -0.61 -11.72 -2.16
C SER A 10 0.83 -11.54 -1.68
N CYS A 11 1.17 -12.21 -0.57
CA CYS A 11 2.50 -12.14 0.02
C CYS A 11 3.50 -12.85 -0.90
N PRO A 12 4.53 -12.17 -1.45
CA PRO A 12 5.50 -12.80 -2.35
C PRO A 12 6.39 -13.84 -1.66
N SER A 13 6.40 -13.89 -0.32
CA SER A 13 7.19 -14.85 0.45
C SER A 13 6.46 -16.17 0.74
N CYS A 14 5.13 -16.19 0.76
CA CYS A 14 4.36 -17.38 1.16
C CYS A 14 3.04 -17.58 0.39
N GLY A 15 2.66 -16.67 -0.50
CA GLY A 15 1.44 -16.74 -1.30
C GLY A 15 0.14 -16.40 -0.56
N SER A 16 0.19 -16.03 0.72
CA SER A 16 -1.03 -15.68 1.47
C SER A 16 -1.69 -14.39 0.97
N HIS A 17 -3.02 -14.38 0.89
CA HIS A 17 -3.82 -13.18 0.59
C HIS A 17 -4.08 -12.29 1.81
N ASN A 18 -3.65 -12.71 3.00
CA ASN A 18 -3.76 -11.88 4.20
C ASN A 18 -2.63 -10.84 4.23
N VAL A 19 -2.74 -9.85 3.33
CA VAL A 19 -1.78 -8.76 3.16
C VAL A 19 -2.37 -7.44 3.62
N GLU A 20 -1.58 -6.65 4.34
CA GLU A 20 -1.94 -5.27 4.70
C GLU A 20 -1.00 -4.29 4.00
N HIS A 21 -1.58 -3.32 3.30
CA HIS A 21 -0.83 -2.23 2.69
C HIS A 21 -0.59 -1.11 3.69
N MET A 22 0.65 -0.63 3.75
CA MET A 22 1.02 0.54 4.54
C MET A 22 1.87 1.50 3.71
N THR A 23 1.75 2.79 4.01
CA THR A 23 2.57 3.83 3.39
C THR A 23 2.93 4.91 4.40
N ARG A 24 3.93 5.73 4.08
CA ARG A 24 4.41 6.79 4.97
C ARG A 24 3.58 8.05 4.84
N VAL A 25 3.09 8.56 5.96
CA VAL A 25 2.41 9.85 6.11
C VAL A 25 3.13 10.63 7.19
N THR A 26 3.65 11.82 6.85
CA THR A 26 4.37 12.70 7.79
C THR A 26 5.47 11.96 8.58
N GLY A 27 6.21 11.05 7.90
CA GLY A 27 7.31 10.29 8.50
C GLY A 27 6.94 8.93 9.11
N PHE A 28 5.68 8.70 9.47
CA PHE A 28 5.21 7.46 10.10
C PHE A 28 4.50 6.53 9.13
N PHE A 29 4.55 5.22 9.38
CA PHE A 29 3.78 4.26 8.61
C PHE A 29 2.32 4.24 9.06
N SER A 30 1.41 4.27 8.10
CA SER A 30 -0.03 4.17 8.32
C SER A 30 -0.61 3.08 7.42
N LYS A 31 -1.57 2.32 7.96
CA LYS A 31 -2.30 1.29 7.24
C LYS A 31 -3.28 1.93 6.26
N VAL A 32 -3.15 1.56 4.98
CA VAL A 32 -4.02 2.07 3.91
C VAL A 32 -5.47 1.63 4.12
N GLY A 33 -5.71 0.46 4.71
CA GLY A 33 -7.07 -0.02 5.01
C GLY A 33 -7.87 0.88 5.96
N SER A 34 -7.20 1.71 6.76
CA SER A 34 -7.83 2.64 7.70
C SER A 34 -7.99 4.05 7.12
N TRP A 35 -7.71 4.26 5.83
CA TRP A 35 -7.75 5.58 5.20
C TRP A 35 -9.15 5.94 4.71
N ASN A 36 -9.48 7.24 4.80
CA ASN A 36 -10.68 7.77 4.19
C ASN A 36 -10.55 7.89 2.66
N LYS A 37 -11.68 8.14 1.98
CA LYS A 37 -11.73 8.28 0.50
C LYS A 37 -10.73 9.31 -0.05
N GLY A 38 -10.51 10.42 0.66
CA GLY A 38 -9.57 11.47 0.23
C GLY A 38 -8.12 10.98 0.24
N LYS A 39 -7.70 10.31 1.32
CA LYS A 39 -6.37 9.72 1.43
C LYS A 39 -6.14 8.58 0.43
N LEU A 40 -7.17 7.78 0.14
CA LEU A 40 -7.11 6.79 -0.94
C LEU A 40 -6.94 7.44 -2.32
N ALA A 41 -7.58 8.59 -2.57
CA ALA A 41 -7.37 9.36 -3.80
C ALA A 41 -5.94 9.92 -3.88
N GLU A 42 -5.41 10.46 -2.78
CA GLU A 42 -4.00 10.88 -2.71
C GLU A 42 -3.04 9.72 -2.96
N LEU A 43 -3.33 8.52 -2.41
CA LEU A 43 -2.54 7.33 -2.69
C LEU A 43 -2.56 6.99 -4.17
N ARG A 44 -3.75 6.97 -4.80
CA ARG A 44 -3.87 6.71 -6.24
C ARG A 44 -3.08 7.72 -7.07
N ASP A 45 -3.18 8.99 -6.74
CA ASP A 45 -2.45 10.06 -7.42
C ASP A 45 -0.92 9.89 -7.34
N ARG A 46 -0.39 9.63 -6.13
CA ARG A 46 1.04 9.37 -5.88
C ARG A 46 1.63 8.27 -6.76
N TYR A 47 0.86 7.21 -6.98
CA TYR A 47 1.32 6.03 -7.71
C TYR A 47 0.97 6.07 -9.20
N ARG A 48 0.01 6.90 -9.65
CA ARG A 48 -0.16 7.20 -11.09
C ARG A 48 1.14 7.73 -11.68
N ASN A 49 1.90 8.51 -10.90
CA ASN A 49 3.21 9.01 -11.30
C ASN A 49 4.36 7.99 -11.12
N GLN A 50 4.12 6.86 -10.44
CA GLN A 50 5.12 5.79 -10.21
C GLN A 50 4.86 4.52 -11.04
N GLY A 51 3.84 4.52 -11.91
CA GLY A 51 3.61 3.45 -12.89
C GLY A 51 3.38 2.04 -12.31
N ARG A 52 2.89 1.93 -11.06
CA ARG A 52 2.84 0.65 -10.31
C ARG A 52 1.45 0.22 -9.83
N PHE A 53 0.39 0.82 -10.35
CA PHE A 53 -1.01 0.42 -10.11
C PHE A 53 -1.60 -0.33 -11.33
N ASN A 54 -0.84 -1.24 -11.93
CA ASN A 54 -1.34 -2.17 -12.94
C ASN A 54 -0.75 -3.55 -12.69
#